data_AF-A0A8T3D3N8-F1
#
_entry.id   AF-A0A8T3D3N8-F1
#
_cell.length_a   1.000
_cell.length_b   1.000
_cell.length_c   1.000
_cell.angle_alpha   90.00
_cell.angle_beta   90.00
_cell.angle_gamma   90.00
#
_symmetry.space_group_name_H-M   'P 1'
#
loop_
_entity.id
_entity.type
_entity.pdbx_description
1 polymer ?
#
loop_
_entity_poly.entity_id
_entity_poly.type
_entity_poly.pdbx_seq_one_letter_code
_entity_poly.pdbx_strand_id
1 'polypeptide(L)'
;MAKGWGRRRRERDVNTHTSAYSGNVVVIKIVDRTPRMASVFRPSDVDSNEPLVSHLRSKYAEKPWNETIQLVRRCMDKSRSDPRSSQLLLSCLERLHGALNVSSLMSMVSKLEMIAKQRGLGSHLSPTETTCYLTSDLFYLEVLLLPSGDVEDVKVAHHGEAPVSCEPLLKLLRSKRYEDFSLKLDCLSSLYNIPGTSTVFFIV
;
A
#
# COMPACT_ATOMS: atom_id res chain seq x y z
N MET A 1 3.92 10.04 74.00
CA MET A 1 4.76 10.02 72.79
C MET A 1 3.86 10.19 71.57
N ALA A 2 3.84 11.41 71.02
CA ALA A 2 4.36 11.76 69.68
C ALA A 2 3.34 11.39 68.57
N LYS A 3 2.47 12.30 68.12
CA LYS A 3 2.65 13.52 67.28
C LYS A 3 2.03 13.23 65.90
N GLY A 4 0.88 13.86 65.63
CA GLY A 4 0.19 13.79 64.36
C GLY A 4 0.78 14.72 63.30
N TRP A 5 0.60 14.34 62.04
CA TRP A 5 0.68 15.15 60.81
C TRP A 5 -0.29 14.45 59.85
N GLY A 6 -1.29 15.07 59.23
CA GLY A 6 -1.35 16.43 58.70
C GLY A 6 -1.59 16.29 57.20
N ARG A 7 -2.83 16.54 56.75
CA ARG A 7 -3.20 16.68 55.34
C ARG A 7 -2.19 17.57 54.62
N ARG A 8 -1.67 17.13 53.47
CA ARG A 8 -1.14 18.04 52.46
C ARG A 8 -1.23 17.44 51.06
N ARG A 9 -2.47 17.41 50.55
CA ARG A 9 -2.77 17.46 49.11
C ARG A 9 -2.18 18.78 48.63
N ARG A 10 -1.12 18.73 47.80
CA ARG A 10 -0.53 19.94 47.19
C ARG A 10 -1.55 20.58 46.27
N GLU A 11 -2.16 21.61 46.82
CA GLU A 11 -2.61 22.84 46.17
C GLU A 11 -1.69 23.17 44.99
N ARG A 12 -2.24 23.10 43.78
CA ARG A 12 -1.78 23.92 42.66
C ARG A 12 -2.98 24.75 42.27
N ASP A 13 -2.75 26.05 42.30
CA ASP A 13 -3.75 27.10 42.28
C ASP A 13 -4.67 26.95 41.06
N VAL A 14 -5.89 26.48 41.32
CA VAL A 14 -7.01 26.73 40.41
C VAL A 14 -7.34 28.20 40.63
N ASN A 15 -6.63 29.06 39.89
CA ASN A 15 -7.01 30.46 39.83
C ASN A 15 -8.25 30.58 38.95
N THR A 16 -9.39 30.30 39.55
CA THR A 16 -10.71 30.75 39.10
C THR A 16 -10.69 32.27 39.04
N HIS A 17 -10.68 32.84 37.83
CA HIS A 17 -11.14 34.21 37.65
C HIS A 17 -12.23 34.28 36.60
N THR A 18 -13.43 34.37 37.16
CA THR A 18 -14.57 35.20 36.79
C THR A 18 -15.05 35.13 35.34
N SER A 19 -16.05 34.27 35.17
CA SER A 19 -17.08 34.39 34.15
C SER A 19 -17.74 35.77 34.20
N ALA A 20 -17.69 36.52 33.11
CA ALA A 20 -18.72 37.50 32.79
C ALA A 20 -19.66 36.83 31.78
N TYR A 21 -20.86 36.51 32.24
CA TYR A 21 -21.94 36.02 31.39
C TYR A 21 -22.41 37.16 30.47
N SER A 22 -22.08 37.06 29.19
CA SER A 22 -22.90 37.64 28.13
C SER A 22 -22.68 36.82 26.87
N GLY A 23 -23.73 36.08 26.46
CA GLY A 23 -23.81 35.43 25.15
C GLY A 23 -22.89 34.22 24.94
N ASN A 24 -23.50 33.03 24.95
CA ASN A 24 -23.01 31.70 24.54
C ASN A 24 -21.88 31.63 23.49
N VAL A 25 -20.64 32.01 23.81
CA VAL A 25 -19.44 31.64 23.04
C VAL A 25 -18.28 31.38 24.00
N VAL A 26 -17.84 30.12 24.11
CA VAL A 26 -16.58 29.77 24.78
C VAL A 26 -15.45 30.03 23.80
N VAL A 27 -14.72 31.13 24.00
CA VAL A 27 -13.51 31.42 23.20
C VAL A 27 -12.33 30.66 23.79
N ILE A 28 -11.96 29.55 23.16
CA ILE A 28 -10.71 28.85 23.47
C ILE A 28 -9.57 29.62 22.81
N LYS A 29 -8.77 30.35 23.60
CA LYS A 29 -7.51 30.93 23.12
C LYS A 29 -6.46 29.83 23.02
N ILE A 30 -6.21 29.34 21.80
CA ILE A 30 -5.02 28.54 21.52
C ILE A 30 -3.83 29.51 21.51
N VAL A 31 -3.03 29.46 22.57
CA VAL A 31 -1.73 30.14 22.63
C VAL A 31 -0.76 29.32 21.78
N ASP A 32 -0.53 29.76 20.55
CA ASP A 32 0.54 29.22 19.72
C ASP A 32 1.88 29.79 20.23
N ARG A 33 2.71 28.94 20.84
CA ARG A 33 4.11 29.26 21.16
C ARG A 33 4.98 28.71 20.05
N THR A 34 5.15 29.49 18.99
CA THR A 34 6.26 29.31 18.05
C THR A 34 6.94 30.67 17.79
N PRO A 35 8.27 30.76 17.94
CA PRO A 35 8.99 32.02 17.76
C PRO A 35 9.18 32.29 16.25
N ARG A 36 8.63 33.43 15.85
CA ARG A 36 8.83 34.19 14.62
C ARG A 36 10.17 33.95 13.90
N MET A 37 10.11 33.44 12.67
CA MET A 37 10.84 34.08 11.56
C MET A 37 9.81 34.91 10.79
N ALA A 38 10.04 36.21 10.72
CA ALA A 38 9.20 37.14 9.98
C ALA A 38 9.42 36.92 8.48
N SER A 39 8.47 36.27 7.80
CA SER A 39 8.30 36.46 6.37
C SER A 39 7.35 37.64 6.15
N VAL A 40 7.89 38.69 5.54
CA VAL A 40 7.10 39.82 5.04
C VAL A 40 6.28 39.29 3.86
N PHE A 41 5.04 38.91 4.12
CA PHE A 41 4.10 38.52 3.09
C PHE A 41 3.57 39.80 2.42
N ARG A 42 3.97 40.04 1.17
CA ARG A 42 3.35 41.07 0.32
C ARG A 42 1.88 40.67 0.07
N PRO A 43 0.90 41.55 0.30
CA PRO A 43 -0.49 41.27 -0.02
C PRO A 43 -0.70 41.48 -1.52
N SER A 44 -0.43 40.46 -2.32
CA SER A 44 -0.70 40.48 -3.76
C SER A 44 -1.02 39.09 -4.26
N ASP A 45 -2.05 38.47 -3.68
CA ASP A 45 -2.89 37.45 -4.32
C ASP A 45 -4.21 37.43 -3.55
N VAL A 46 -5.19 38.18 -4.06
CA VAL A 46 -6.57 38.11 -3.56
C VAL A 46 -7.08 36.72 -3.90
N ASP A 47 -7.18 35.91 -2.85
CA ASP A 47 -7.67 34.53 -2.84
C ASP A 47 -9.00 34.45 -3.59
N SER A 48 -8.95 33.97 -4.84
CA SER A 48 -10.12 33.86 -5.73
C SER A 48 -11.20 32.91 -5.19
N ASN A 49 -10.91 32.21 -4.07
CA ASN A 49 -11.82 31.31 -3.39
C ASN A 49 -12.48 31.90 -2.14
N GLU A 50 -12.13 33.12 -1.70
CA GLU A 50 -12.78 33.77 -0.56
C GLU A 50 -14.32 33.80 -0.66
N PRO A 51 -14.94 34.22 -1.79
CA PRO A 51 -16.40 34.23 -1.92
C PRO A 51 -17.01 32.82 -1.93
N LEU A 52 -16.26 31.82 -2.38
CA LEU A 52 -16.71 30.43 -2.44
C LEU A 52 -16.65 29.80 -1.04
N VAL A 53 -15.58 30.05 -0.29
CA VAL A 53 -15.39 29.59 1.08
C VAL A 53 -16.39 30.25 2.03
N SER A 54 -16.65 31.55 1.88
CA SER A 54 -17.67 32.26 2.67
C SER A 54 -19.09 31.77 2.34
N HIS A 55 -19.40 31.53 1.07
CA HIS A 55 -20.67 30.91 0.66
C HIS A 55 -20.85 29.51 1.24
N LEU A 56 -19.80 28.68 1.21
CA LEU A 56 -19.82 27.35 1.84
C LEU A 56 -20.06 27.48 3.35
N ARG A 57 -19.34 28.35 4.06
CA ARG A 57 -19.56 28.57 5.50
C ARG A 57 -21.00 28.94 5.82
N SER A 58 -21.61 29.83 5.05
CA SER A 58 -23.02 30.21 5.23
C SER A 58 -23.98 29.06 4.93
N LYS A 59 -23.73 28.28 3.86
CA LYS A 59 -24.59 27.17 3.44
C LYS A 59 -24.58 25.98 4.41
N TYR A 60 -23.47 25.80 5.14
CA TYR A 60 -23.28 24.68 6.07
C TYR A 60 -23.33 25.11 7.55
N ALA A 61 -23.62 26.37 7.86
CA ALA A 61 -23.70 26.89 9.23
C ALA A 61 -24.79 26.20 10.08
N GLU A 62 -25.91 25.82 9.47
CA GLU A 62 -27.04 25.16 10.16
C GLU A 62 -27.05 23.64 9.99
N LYS A 63 -26.13 23.08 9.20
CA LYS A 63 -26.08 21.64 8.97
C LYS A 63 -25.36 20.92 10.12
N PRO A 64 -25.96 19.87 10.71
CA PRO A 64 -25.28 19.11 11.73
C PRO A 64 -24.04 18.44 11.13
N TRP A 65 -22.90 18.61 11.80
CA TRP A 65 -21.59 18.08 11.39
C TRP A 65 -21.61 16.58 11.03
N ASN A 66 -22.53 15.82 11.62
CA ASN A 66 -22.78 14.41 11.31
C ASN A 66 -23.14 14.20 9.82
N GLU A 67 -24.01 15.02 9.23
CA GLU A 67 -24.36 14.91 7.82
C GLU A 67 -23.17 15.21 6.91
N THR A 68 -22.35 16.21 7.27
CA THR A 68 -21.12 16.55 6.55
C THR A 68 -20.11 15.39 6.62
N ILE A 69 -19.89 14.80 7.80
CA ILE A 69 -19.03 13.62 7.97
C ILE A 69 -19.55 12.45 7.15
N GLN A 70 -20.85 12.19 7.17
CA GLN A 70 -21.44 11.08 6.39
C GLN A 70 -21.32 11.31 4.89
N LEU A 71 -21.47 12.56 4.43
CA LEU A 71 -21.32 12.90 3.02
C LEU A 71 -19.85 12.74 2.58
N VAL A 72 -18.89 13.22 3.39
CA VAL A 72 -17.46 13.03 3.13
C VAL A 72 -17.10 11.55 3.11
N ARG A 73 -17.53 10.77 4.11
CA ARG A 73 -17.33 9.30 4.14
C ARG A 73 -17.93 8.63 2.91
N ARG A 74 -19.16 8.96 2.54
CA ARG A 74 -19.85 8.40 1.37
C ARG A 74 -19.12 8.74 0.06
N CYS A 75 -18.60 9.96 -0.08
CA CYS A 75 -17.78 10.35 -1.24
C CYS A 75 -16.44 9.61 -1.28
N MET A 76 -15.78 9.45 -0.13
CA MET A 76 -14.53 8.69 -0.03
C MET A 76 -14.74 7.19 -0.33
N ASP A 77 -15.83 6.60 0.17
CA ASP A 77 -16.18 5.20 -0.10
C ASP A 77 -16.60 4.98 -1.57
N LYS A 78 -17.26 5.95 -2.20
CA LYS A 78 -17.60 5.90 -3.64
C LYS A 78 -16.35 5.83 -4.53
N SER A 79 -15.23 6.44 -4.10
CA SER A 79 -13.97 6.41 -4.86
C SER A 79 -13.28 5.04 -4.84
N ARG A 80 -13.58 4.20 -3.83
CA ARG A 80 -13.03 2.84 -3.70
C ARG A 80 -13.67 1.84 -4.67
N SER A 81 -14.82 2.17 -5.25
CA SER A 81 -15.56 1.30 -6.18
C SER A 81 -15.26 1.54 -7.66
N ASP A 82 -14.42 2.52 -8.01
CA ASP A 82 -14.00 2.71 -9.41
C ASP A 82 -12.80 1.80 -9.71
N PRO A 83 -12.93 0.79 -10.58
CA PRO A 83 -11.82 -0.08 -10.96
C PRO A 83 -10.68 0.69 -11.66
N ARG A 84 -10.93 1.91 -12.18
CA ARG A 84 -9.88 2.74 -12.80
C ARG A 84 -9.04 3.49 -11.76
N SER A 85 -9.62 3.90 -10.64
CA SER A 85 -8.87 4.56 -9.55
C SER A 85 -7.92 3.58 -8.86
N SER A 86 -8.35 2.33 -8.69
CA SER A 86 -7.51 1.25 -8.17
C SER A 86 -6.37 0.90 -9.12
N GLN A 87 -6.59 0.91 -10.44
CA GLN A 87 -5.53 0.68 -11.44
C GLN A 87 -4.44 1.76 -11.41
N LEU A 88 -4.81 3.04 -11.32
CA LEU A 88 -3.81 4.13 -11.20
C LEU A 88 -3.01 4.03 -9.91
N LEU A 89 -3.65 3.63 -8.82
CA LEU A 89 -3.02 3.47 -7.52
C LEU A 89 -2.08 2.26 -7.51
N LEU A 90 -2.49 1.13 -8.10
CA LEU A 90 -1.64 -0.03 -8.32
C LEU A 90 -0.41 0.32 -9.17
N SER A 91 -0.61 1.02 -10.29
CA SER A 91 0.50 1.48 -11.15
C SER A 91 1.44 2.44 -10.44
N CYS A 92 0.92 3.36 -9.62
CA CYS A 92 1.74 4.28 -8.83
C CYS A 92 2.57 3.54 -7.77
N LEU A 93 1.97 2.56 -7.09
CA LEU A 93 2.66 1.69 -6.14
C LEU A 93 3.74 0.84 -6.82
N GLU A 94 3.47 0.27 -7.99
CA GLU A 94 4.46 -0.46 -8.78
C GLU A 94 5.65 0.42 -9.15
N ARG A 95 5.40 1.66 -9.60
CA ARG A 95 6.45 2.63 -9.93
C ARG A 95 7.26 3.06 -8.71
N LEU A 96 6.61 3.31 -7.58
CA LEU A 96 7.29 3.63 -6.32
C LEU A 96 8.13 2.46 -5.83
N HIS A 97 7.60 1.24 -5.89
CA HIS A 97 8.34 0.04 -5.52
C HIS A 97 9.54 -0.20 -6.44
N GLY A 98 9.39 0.08 -7.74
CA GLY A 98 10.50 0.09 -8.70
C GLY A 98 11.57 1.15 -8.39
N ALA A 99 11.14 2.36 -8.00
CA ALA A 99 12.05 3.46 -7.65
C ALA A 99 12.80 3.22 -6.32
N LEU A 100 12.18 2.55 -5.37
CA LEU A 100 12.77 2.28 -4.05
C LEU A 100 13.71 1.07 -4.04
N ASN A 101 13.72 0.25 -5.09
CA ASN A 101 14.53 -0.97 -5.32
C ASN A 101 15.34 -1.48 -4.09
N VAL A 102 14.63 -1.79 -3.01
CA VAL A 102 15.13 -2.63 -1.92
C VAL A 102 14.87 -4.05 -2.39
N SER A 103 15.88 -4.70 -2.95
CA SER A 103 15.80 -6.14 -3.20
C SER A 103 15.86 -6.84 -1.84
N SER A 104 14.68 -7.24 -1.37
CA SER A 104 14.54 -8.17 -0.26
C SER A 104 13.89 -9.44 -0.77
N LEU A 105 14.10 -10.55 -0.07
CA LEU A 105 13.41 -11.81 -0.31
C LEU A 105 11.89 -11.59 -0.51
N MET A 106 11.25 -10.92 0.44
CA MET A 106 9.79 -10.67 0.40
C MET A 106 9.36 -9.78 -0.76
N SER A 107 10.19 -8.81 -1.16
CA SER A 107 9.93 -7.99 -2.34
C SER A 107 9.95 -8.82 -3.62
N MET A 108 10.82 -9.83 -3.70
CA MET A 108 10.88 -10.75 -4.84
C MET A 108 9.68 -11.72 -4.83
N VAL A 109 9.36 -12.30 -3.68
CA VAL A 109 8.19 -13.18 -3.49
C VAL A 109 6.90 -12.44 -3.87
N SER A 110 6.71 -11.21 -3.40
CA SER A 110 5.53 -10.40 -3.72
C SER A 110 5.40 -10.11 -5.22
N LYS A 111 6.51 -9.86 -5.92
CA LYS A 111 6.51 -9.71 -7.38
C LYS A 111 6.11 -11.00 -8.09
N LEU A 112 6.64 -12.15 -7.66
CA LEU A 112 6.29 -13.45 -8.23
C LEU A 112 4.81 -13.79 -7.99
N GLU A 113 4.29 -13.51 -6.80
CA GLU A 113 2.87 -13.67 -6.46
C GLU A 113 1.98 -12.77 -7.32
N MET A 114 2.37 -11.51 -7.55
CA MET A 114 1.63 -10.62 -8.45
C MET A 114 1.57 -11.16 -9.88
N ILE A 115 2.72 -11.60 -10.41
CA ILE A 115 2.79 -12.20 -11.76
C ILE A 115 1.92 -13.45 -11.82
N ALA A 116 2.02 -14.34 -10.84
CA ALA A 116 1.23 -15.56 -10.76
C ALA A 116 -0.28 -15.24 -10.78
N LYS A 117 -0.71 -14.30 -9.94
CA LYS A 117 -2.10 -13.87 -9.85
C LYS A 117 -2.62 -13.27 -11.17
N GLN A 118 -1.82 -12.45 -11.84
CA GLN A 118 -2.18 -11.87 -13.15
C GLN A 118 -2.37 -12.96 -14.22
N ARG A 119 -1.67 -14.09 -14.10
CA ARG A 119 -1.74 -15.23 -15.02
C ARG A 119 -2.68 -16.35 -14.56
N GLY A 120 -3.39 -16.17 -13.46
CA GLY A 120 -4.26 -17.20 -12.90
C GLY A 120 -3.52 -18.42 -12.33
N LEU A 121 -2.23 -18.26 -12.00
CA LEU A 121 -1.43 -19.28 -11.33
C LEU A 121 -1.58 -19.18 -9.81
N GLY A 122 -1.53 -20.33 -9.14
CA GLY A 122 -1.37 -20.37 -7.69
C GLY A 122 0.06 -19.99 -7.30
N SER A 123 0.23 -19.32 -6.17
CA SER A 123 1.55 -19.04 -5.60
C SER A 123 1.60 -19.36 -4.12
N HIS A 124 2.69 -19.96 -3.67
CA HIS A 124 2.95 -20.16 -2.25
C HIS A 124 4.45 -20.14 -1.95
N LEU A 125 4.82 -19.79 -0.72
CA LEU A 125 6.19 -19.83 -0.25
C LEU A 125 6.41 -21.11 0.56
N SER A 126 7.59 -21.73 0.42
CA SER A 126 8.02 -22.84 1.26
C SER A 126 7.95 -22.48 2.74
N PRO A 127 7.67 -23.43 3.65
CA PRO A 127 7.81 -23.23 5.09
C PRO A 127 9.22 -22.79 5.52
N THR A 128 10.25 -23.11 4.73
CA THR A 128 11.64 -22.65 4.95
C THR A 128 11.89 -21.24 4.44
N GLU A 129 10.90 -20.60 3.81
CA GLU A 129 10.93 -19.25 3.23
C GLU A 129 11.97 -19.03 2.10
N THR A 130 12.64 -20.08 1.63
CA THR A 130 13.69 -19.99 0.60
C THR A 130 13.23 -20.30 -0.81
N THR A 131 12.05 -20.90 -0.98
CA THR A 131 11.56 -21.37 -2.29
C THR A 131 10.15 -20.88 -2.52
N CYS A 132 9.93 -20.13 -3.60
CA CYS A 132 8.61 -19.69 -4.03
C CYS A 132 8.10 -20.62 -5.13
N TYR A 133 6.91 -21.16 -4.95
CA TYR A 133 6.25 -22.07 -5.87
C TYR A 133 5.19 -21.35 -6.67
N LEU A 134 5.21 -21.53 -7.99
CA LEU A 134 4.15 -21.08 -8.89
C LEU A 134 3.50 -22.31 -9.52
N THR A 135 2.20 -22.50 -9.31
CA THR A 135 1.49 -23.74 -9.66
C THR A 135 0.39 -23.47 -10.69
N SER A 136 0.37 -24.31 -11.72
CA SER A 136 -0.71 -24.48 -12.69
C SER A 136 -1.20 -25.93 -12.64
N ASP A 137 -2.28 -26.24 -13.36
CA ASP A 137 -2.77 -27.62 -13.50
C ASP A 137 -1.78 -28.51 -14.28
N LEU A 138 -0.94 -27.90 -15.12
CA LEU A 138 -0.11 -28.59 -16.11
C LEU A 138 1.39 -28.62 -15.74
N PHE A 139 1.82 -27.68 -14.90
CA PHE A 139 3.20 -27.55 -14.46
C PHE A 139 3.27 -26.81 -13.12
N TYR A 140 4.39 -26.95 -12.42
CA TYR A 140 4.75 -26.04 -11.34
C TYR A 140 6.21 -25.58 -11.49
N LEU A 141 6.50 -24.39 -10.95
CA LEU A 141 7.85 -23.85 -10.87
C LEU A 141 8.29 -23.81 -9.41
N GLU A 142 9.57 -24.05 -9.19
CA GLU A 142 10.26 -23.78 -7.92
C GLU A 142 11.28 -22.68 -8.16
N VAL A 143 11.07 -21.51 -7.55
CA VAL A 143 12.01 -20.39 -7.63
C VAL A 143 12.78 -20.34 -6.32
N LEU A 144 14.06 -20.71 -6.35
CA LEU A 144 14.94 -20.68 -5.20
C LEU A 144 15.49 -19.26 -5.04
N LEU A 145 15.31 -18.69 -3.86
CA LEU A 145 15.63 -17.32 -3.53
C LEU A 145 16.67 -17.27 -2.42
N LEU A 146 17.65 -16.39 -2.59
CA LEU A 146 18.60 -16.05 -1.54
C LEU A 146 17.96 -15.04 -0.57
N PRO A 147 18.45 -14.96 0.68
CA PRO A 147 18.00 -13.95 1.65
C PRO A 147 18.15 -12.50 1.14
N SER A 148 19.07 -12.26 0.20
CA SER A 148 19.24 -10.98 -0.50
C SER A 148 18.11 -10.61 -1.46
N GLY A 149 17.19 -11.55 -1.75
CA GLY A 149 16.15 -11.41 -2.77
C GLY A 149 16.62 -11.73 -4.19
N ASP A 150 17.86 -12.19 -4.35
CA ASP A 150 18.37 -12.70 -5.63
C ASP A 150 17.86 -14.11 -5.90
N VAL A 151 17.79 -14.48 -7.18
CA VAL A 151 17.35 -15.81 -7.61
C VAL A 151 18.56 -16.73 -7.77
N GLU A 152 18.56 -17.81 -7.00
CA GLU A 152 19.59 -18.84 -7.04
C GLU A 152 19.35 -19.82 -8.19
N ASP A 153 18.13 -20.35 -8.29
CA ASP A 153 17.73 -21.30 -9.33
C ASP A 153 16.24 -21.18 -9.64
N VAL A 154 15.84 -21.62 -10.83
CA VAL A 154 14.44 -21.78 -11.23
C VAL A 154 14.27 -23.16 -11.81
N LYS A 155 13.46 -23.99 -11.16
CA LYS A 155 13.13 -25.33 -11.64
C LYS A 155 11.72 -25.37 -12.17
N VAL A 156 11.52 -26.14 -13.23
CA VAL A 156 10.20 -26.38 -13.84
C VAL A 156 9.93 -27.87 -13.79
N ALA A 157 8.78 -28.24 -13.24
CA ALA A 157 8.30 -29.60 -13.24
C ALA A 157 7.00 -29.66 -14.05
N HIS A 158 7.01 -30.48 -15.09
CA HIS A 158 5.82 -30.81 -15.86
C HIS A 158 5.04 -31.93 -15.15
N HIS A 159 3.78 -32.10 -15.51
CA HIS A 159 2.91 -33.10 -14.88
C HIS A 159 3.56 -34.50 -14.88
N GLY A 160 3.87 -35.02 -13.68
CA GLY A 160 4.47 -36.34 -13.49
C GLY A 160 5.99 -36.42 -13.71
N GLU A 161 6.65 -35.31 -14.02
CA GLU A 161 8.09 -35.23 -14.22
C GLU A 161 8.82 -34.63 -13.00
N ALA A 162 10.11 -34.93 -12.87
CA ALA A 162 10.96 -34.31 -11.86
C ALA A 162 11.25 -32.83 -12.22
N PRO A 163 11.40 -31.93 -11.23
CA PRO A 163 11.77 -30.55 -11.50
C PRO A 163 13.15 -30.46 -12.15
N VAL A 164 13.24 -29.77 -13.28
CA VAL A 164 14.49 -29.53 -14.02
C VAL A 164 14.83 -28.05 -14.00
N SER A 165 16.09 -27.71 -13.70
CA SER A 165 16.57 -26.33 -13.71
C SER A 165 16.43 -25.72 -15.12
N CYS A 166 15.85 -24.53 -15.18
CA CYS A 166 15.51 -23.80 -16.40
C CYS A 166 16.28 -22.49 -16.46
N GLU A 167 17.47 -22.53 -17.03
CA GLU A 167 18.36 -21.38 -17.22
C GLU A 167 17.70 -20.17 -17.91
N PRO A 168 16.85 -20.34 -18.96
CA PRO A 168 16.18 -19.20 -19.58
C PRO A 168 15.32 -18.40 -18.60
N LEU A 169 14.55 -19.07 -17.73
CA LEU A 169 13.71 -18.40 -16.74
C LEU A 169 14.55 -17.77 -15.63
N LEU A 170 15.59 -18.47 -15.17
CA LEU A 170 16.55 -17.96 -14.20
C LEU A 170 17.18 -16.65 -14.68
N LYS A 171 17.63 -16.60 -15.93
CA LYS A 171 18.24 -15.41 -16.53
C LYS A 171 17.26 -14.22 -16.59
N LEU A 172 15.99 -14.46 -16.91
CA LEU A 172 14.97 -13.42 -16.96
C LEU A 172 14.72 -12.82 -15.57
N LEU A 173 14.60 -13.66 -14.54
CA LEU A 173 14.41 -13.19 -13.17
C LEU A 173 15.63 -12.46 -12.62
N ARG A 174 16.85 -12.96 -12.84
CA ARG A 174 18.10 -12.27 -12.45
C ARG A 174 18.27 -10.92 -13.15
N SER A 175 17.85 -10.83 -14.40
CA SER A 175 17.87 -9.59 -15.18
C SER A 175 16.67 -8.67 -14.88
N LYS A 176 15.79 -9.05 -13.94
CA LYS A 176 14.55 -8.33 -13.60
C LYS A 176 13.64 -8.06 -14.81
N ARG A 177 13.69 -8.94 -15.82
CA ARG A 177 12.86 -8.88 -17.03
C ARG A 177 11.54 -9.60 -16.80
N TYR A 178 10.72 -9.03 -15.91
CA TYR A 178 9.47 -9.66 -15.45
C TYR A 178 8.40 -9.80 -16.56
N GLU A 179 8.37 -8.87 -17.52
CA GLU A 179 7.47 -8.94 -18.68
C GLU A 179 7.76 -10.17 -19.55
N ASP A 180 9.02 -10.36 -19.92
CA ASP A 180 9.46 -11.52 -20.71
C ASP A 180 9.27 -12.83 -19.95
N PHE A 181 9.52 -12.82 -18.63
CA PHE A 181 9.23 -13.96 -17.78
C PHE A 181 7.75 -14.32 -17.81
N SER A 182 6.87 -13.31 -17.72
CA SER A 182 5.43 -13.48 -17.79
C SER A 182 4.96 -14.03 -19.14
N LEU A 183 5.52 -13.55 -20.25
CA LEU A 183 5.26 -14.10 -21.59
C LEU A 183 5.71 -15.56 -21.68
N LYS A 184 6.83 -15.93 -21.05
CA LYS A 184 7.29 -17.32 -21.05
C LYS A 184 6.36 -18.24 -20.25
N LEU A 185 5.77 -17.74 -19.16
CA LEU A 185 4.73 -18.47 -18.43
C LEU A 185 3.46 -18.70 -19.28
N ASP A 186 3.06 -17.72 -20.10
CA ASP A 186 1.96 -17.92 -21.06
C ASP A 186 2.29 -18.97 -22.11
N CYS A 187 3.51 -18.95 -22.64
CA CYS A 187 3.95 -19.95 -23.59
C CYS A 187 3.94 -21.35 -22.96
N LEU A 188 4.36 -21.46 -21.69
CA LEU A 188 4.30 -22.73 -20.95
C LEU A 188 2.87 -23.20 -20.77
N SER A 189 1.91 -22.33 -20.42
CA SER A 189 0.51 -22.72 -20.30
C SER A 189 -0.13 -23.06 -21.65
N SER A 190 0.20 -22.32 -22.71
CA SER A 190 -0.32 -22.55 -24.06
C SER A 190 0.20 -23.83 -24.70
N LEU A 191 1.41 -24.30 -24.37
CA LEU A 191 1.99 -25.53 -24.93
C LEU A 191 1.14 -26.77 -24.62
N TYR A 192 0.40 -26.74 -23.52
CA TYR A 192 -0.46 -27.84 -23.07
C TYR A 192 -1.93 -27.65 -23.45
N ASN A 193 -2.31 -26.52 -24.04
CA ASN A 193 -3.66 -26.27 -24.54
C ASN A 193 -3.88 -26.85 -25.96
N ILE A 194 -3.28 -28.01 -26.25
CA ILE A 194 -3.54 -28.74 -27.48
C ILE A 194 -4.78 -29.61 -27.23
N PRO A 195 -5.89 -29.42 -27.95
CA PRO A 195 -7.00 -30.37 -27.89
C PRO A 195 -6.53 -31.68 -28.53
N GLY A 196 -6.01 -32.60 -27.70
CA GLY A 196 -5.93 -34.02 -28.03
C GLY A 196 -4.81 -34.48 -28.97
N THR A 197 -3.57 -33.98 -28.86
CA THR A 197 -2.43 -34.72 -29.40
C THR A 197 -1.25 -34.75 -28.44
N SER A 198 -1.12 -35.88 -27.74
CA SER A 198 0.05 -36.28 -26.97
C SER A 198 1.25 -36.51 -27.89
N THR A 199 1.92 -35.45 -28.35
CA THR A 199 3.31 -35.50 -28.84
C THR A 199 3.84 -34.08 -28.87
N VAL A 200 4.67 -33.70 -27.90
CA VAL A 200 5.42 -32.45 -27.97
C VAL A 200 6.88 -32.76 -28.14
N PHE A 201 7.40 -32.31 -29.28
CA PHE A 201 8.78 -32.43 -29.72
C PHE A 201 9.70 -31.60 -28.82
N PHE A 202 10.78 -32.20 -28.34
CA PHE A 202 11.95 -31.47 -27.88
C PHE A 202 12.68 -30.89 -29.10
N ILE A 203 12.80 -29.57 -29.18
CA ILE A 203 13.83 -28.94 -30.02
C ILE A 203 14.87 -28.35 -29.08
N VAL A 204 16.10 -28.82 -29.33
CA VAL A 204 17.38 -28.64 -28.66
C VAL A 204 17.74 -27.18 -28.38
#